data_AF-A0A7X6UJ03-F1
#
_entry.id   AF-A0A7X6UJ03-F1
#
_cell.length_a   1.000
_cell.length_b   1.000
_cell.length_c   1.000
_cell.angle_alpha   90.00
_cell.angle_beta   90.00
_cell.angle_gamma   90.00
#
_symmetry.space_group_name_H-M   'P 1'
#
loop_
_entity.id
_entity.type
_entity.pdbx_description
1 polymer ?
#
loop_
_entity_poly.entity_id
_entity_poly.type
_entity_poly.pdbx_seq_one_letter_code
_entity_poly.pdbx_strand_id
1 'polypeptide(L)'
;MIGYAYDTTITKCSSTGTVTCGDVAVAGGLAGRLDSCTAEDSWSWCAVTVETRADPTYVTQYAGGFAGAVNNSTISGCYHSTGNVQSDKGPAHVGGLIGNAESVVGSYDYGYSYSDTVLIKNCYATGEVTGGAASVVGGLVGSLTNGFVTGCHASVRVTGGDTNTEGTDDASFVGGLVGYAVTTDSDGNPDLVVTDCYATGEVLGTINSCIGGLVGCASDLIDCHATGSATGGYGSDVGGLAGSACNLTGCYAIGNVVSTSTGSYVHLGGLAGYVDNVTNCYAT
;
A
#
# COMPACT_ATOMS: atom_id res chain seq x y z
N MET A 1 -11.79 11.75 12.25
CA MET A 1 -12.38 11.78 13.62
C MET A 1 -11.32 12.09 14.68
N ILE A 2 -10.16 11.44 14.61
CA ILE A 2 -9.03 11.58 15.53
C ILE A 2 -7.85 12.17 14.76
N GLY A 3 -7.15 13.16 15.29
CA GLY A 3 -5.92 13.67 14.67
C GLY A 3 -4.73 12.75 14.94
N TYR A 4 -4.51 12.45 16.22
CA TYR A 4 -3.43 11.60 16.71
C TYR A 4 -3.94 10.76 17.88
N ALA A 5 -3.61 9.46 17.91
CA ALA A 5 -3.84 8.57 19.05
C ALA A 5 -2.55 7.86 19.43
N TYR A 6 -2.34 7.69 20.73
CA TYR A 6 -1.22 6.96 21.32
C TYR A 6 -1.74 6.02 22.40
N ASP A 7 -1.31 4.77 22.40
CA ASP A 7 -1.69 3.76 23.41
C ASP A 7 -3.21 3.71 23.64
N THR A 8 -3.96 3.68 22.54
CA THR A 8 -5.41 3.85 22.54
C THR A 8 -6.10 2.67 21.86
N THR A 9 -7.22 2.24 22.44
CA THR A 9 -8.14 1.30 21.80
C THR A 9 -9.28 2.05 21.10
N ILE A 10 -9.43 1.81 19.80
CA ILE A 10 -10.52 2.33 18.97
C ILE A 10 -11.38 1.12 18.57
N THR A 11 -12.62 1.07 19.02
CA THR A 11 -13.50 -0.08 18.74
C THR A 11 -14.88 0.37 18.32
N LYS A 12 -15.45 -0.26 17.29
CA LYS A 12 -16.82 -0.01 16.79
C LYS A 12 -17.09 1.46 16.48
N CYS A 13 -16.07 2.14 15.97
CA CYS A 13 -16.13 3.54 15.61
C CYS A 13 -16.33 3.70 14.11
N SER A 14 -17.01 4.78 13.70
CA SER A 14 -17.21 5.09 12.29
C SER A 14 -17.02 6.57 12.00
N SER A 15 -16.63 6.87 10.76
CA SER A 15 -16.50 8.24 10.27
C SER A 15 -17.06 8.37 8.86
N THR A 16 -17.63 9.54 8.55
CA THR A 16 -18.13 9.93 7.22
C THR A 16 -17.74 11.37 6.94
N GLY A 17 -17.72 11.76 5.66
CA GLY A 17 -17.45 13.13 5.23
C GLY A 17 -16.20 13.24 4.38
N THR A 18 -15.53 14.37 4.47
CA THR A 18 -14.35 14.68 3.66
C THR A 18 -13.22 15.13 4.57
N VAL A 19 -12.02 14.58 4.37
CA VAL A 19 -10.79 15.02 5.02
C VAL A 19 -9.87 15.57 3.92
N THR A 20 -9.61 16.86 3.97
CA THR A 20 -8.65 17.52 3.08
C THR A 20 -7.60 18.19 3.93
N CYS A 21 -6.34 17.98 3.58
CA CYS A 21 -5.20 18.61 4.24
C CYS A 21 -4.22 19.11 3.18
N GLY A 22 -3.59 20.25 3.50
CA GLY A 22 -2.54 20.84 2.68
C GLY A 22 -1.17 20.21 2.96
N ASP A 23 -0.11 20.99 2.73
CA ASP A 23 1.28 20.52 2.80
C ASP A 23 1.65 19.79 4.11
N VAL A 24 2.49 18.74 3.97
CA VAL A 24 3.01 17.91 5.09
C VAL A 24 1.88 17.17 5.82
N ALA A 25 1.03 16.51 5.03
CA ALA A 25 -0.17 15.86 5.51
C ALA A 25 0.02 14.42 5.96
N VAL A 26 -0.48 14.13 7.17
CA VAL A 26 -0.88 12.77 7.56
C VAL A 26 -2.39 12.81 7.76
N ALA A 27 -3.14 12.21 6.83
CA ALA A 27 -4.59 12.23 6.86
C ALA A 27 -5.19 10.84 6.77
N GLY A 28 -6.17 10.61 7.63
CA GLY A 28 -7.13 9.56 7.39
C GLY A 28 -8.53 9.88 7.85
N GLY A 29 -9.49 9.14 7.30
CA GLY A 29 -10.90 9.40 7.50
C GLY A 29 -11.33 9.23 8.97
N LEU A 30 -10.88 8.13 9.58
CA LEU A 30 -11.09 7.92 11.01
C LEU A 30 -9.97 8.59 11.82
N ALA A 31 -8.71 8.30 11.52
CA ALA A 31 -7.56 8.77 12.26
C ALA A 31 -6.48 9.38 11.36
N GLY A 32 -5.82 10.46 11.80
CA GLY A 32 -4.58 10.93 11.15
C GLY A 32 -3.45 9.93 11.41
N ARG A 33 -3.00 9.83 12.67
CA ARG A 33 -1.94 8.89 13.09
C ARG A 33 -2.36 8.05 14.30
N LEU A 34 -1.99 6.78 14.28
CA LEU A 34 -2.16 5.80 15.35
C LEU A 34 -0.79 5.26 15.75
N ASP A 35 -0.36 5.47 16.99
CA ASP A 35 0.90 4.96 17.52
C ASP A 35 0.62 4.02 18.71
N SER A 36 1.11 2.78 18.67
CA SER A 36 0.85 1.78 19.71
C SER A 36 -0.64 1.59 20.03
N CYS A 37 -1.48 1.66 19.01
CA CYS A 37 -2.93 1.58 19.16
C CYS A 37 -3.46 0.21 18.74
N THR A 38 -4.66 -0.09 19.23
CA THR A 38 -5.48 -1.19 18.74
C THR A 38 -6.74 -0.63 18.13
N ALA A 39 -6.95 -0.81 16.83
CA ALA A 39 -8.19 -0.48 16.16
C ALA A 39 -8.93 -1.75 15.73
N GLU A 40 -10.15 -1.90 16.21
CA GLU A 40 -10.97 -3.10 16.02
C GLU A 40 -12.36 -2.76 15.51
N ASP A 41 -12.86 -3.53 14.54
CA ASP A 41 -14.24 -3.47 14.05
C ASP A 41 -14.72 -2.04 13.76
N SER A 42 -13.85 -1.21 13.18
CA SER A 42 -14.10 0.22 12.97
C SER A 42 -13.95 0.57 11.49
N TRP A 43 -14.62 1.63 11.05
CA TRP A 43 -14.66 1.93 9.61
C TRP A 43 -14.69 3.40 9.25
N SER A 44 -14.36 3.68 8.00
CA SER A 44 -14.52 5.00 7.41
C SER A 44 -15.19 4.94 6.05
N TRP A 45 -15.98 5.98 5.77
CA TRP A 45 -16.50 6.29 4.45
C TRP A 45 -16.01 7.65 3.95
N CYS A 46 -14.95 8.18 4.55
CA CYS A 46 -14.49 9.52 4.23
C CYS A 46 -13.77 9.56 2.89
N ALA A 47 -14.05 10.56 2.07
CA ALA A 47 -13.09 10.92 1.02
C ALA A 47 -11.88 11.59 1.67
N VAL A 48 -10.68 11.19 1.28
CA VAL A 48 -9.42 11.70 1.84
C VAL A 48 -8.58 12.26 0.70
N THR A 49 -8.16 13.51 0.82
CA THR A 49 -7.29 14.19 -0.14
C THR A 49 -6.13 14.84 0.59
N VAL A 50 -4.92 14.47 0.20
CA VAL A 50 -3.69 15.14 0.64
C VAL A 50 -3.20 16.01 -0.53
N GLU A 51 -3.27 17.33 -0.34
CA GLU A 51 -2.79 18.29 -1.33
C GLU A 51 -1.29 18.51 -1.11
N THR A 52 -0.49 18.23 -2.14
CA THR A 52 0.96 18.38 -2.06
C THR A 52 1.44 19.61 -2.84
N ARG A 53 2.42 20.34 -2.29
CA ARG A 53 3.35 21.12 -3.10
C ARG A 53 4.22 20.17 -3.94
N ALA A 54 4.43 20.53 -5.20
CA ALA A 54 5.37 19.87 -6.12
C ALA A 54 6.84 20.17 -5.78
N ASP A 55 7.18 20.22 -4.49
CA ASP A 55 8.54 20.47 -4.02
C ASP A 55 9.14 19.15 -3.48
N PRO A 56 10.12 18.57 -4.18
CA PRO A 56 10.73 17.27 -3.83
C PRO A 56 11.58 17.30 -2.55
N THR A 57 11.74 18.47 -1.90
CA THR A 57 12.45 18.58 -0.62
C THR A 57 11.60 18.22 0.60
N TYR A 58 10.30 17.98 0.44
CA TYR A 58 9.37 17.77 1.54
C TYR A 58 9.02 16.30 1.82
N VAL A 59 8.82 16.08 3.12
CA VAL A 59 8.39 14.88 3.84
C VAL A 59 7.33 14.07 3.09
N THR A 60 7.52 12.76 3.00
CA THR A 60 6.53 11.83 2.44
C THR A 60 5.19 11.99 3.15
N GLN A 61 4.13 12.19 2.37
CA GLN A 61 2.78 12.42 2.89
C GLN A 61 2.00 11.12 2.95
N TYR A 62 1.06 11.01 3.88
CA TYR A 62 0.31 9.78 4.08
C TYR A 62 -1.20 10.03 3.99
N ALA A 63 -1.85 9.29 3.09
CA ALA A 63 -3.28 9.34 2.87
C ALA A 63 -3.85 7.94 3.06
N GLY A 64 -4.73 7.75 4.04
CA GLY A 64 -5.46 6.50 4.21
C GLY A 64 -6.94 6.73 4.43
N GLY A 65 -7.81 5.95 3.78
CA GLY A 65 -9.26 6.11 3.98
C GLY A 65 -9.67 5.92 5.45
N PHE A 66 -9.01 5.01 6.16
CA PHE A 66 -9.19 4.83 7.61
C PHE A 66 -8.14 5.59 8.44
N ALA A 67 -6.85 5.35 8.19
CA ALA A 67 -5.75 5.97 8.93
C ALA A 67 -4.62 6.45 8.02
N GLY A 68 -4.12 7.67 8.23
CA GLY A 68 -2.96 8.17 7.48
C GLY A 68 -1.70 7.38 7.81
N ALA A 69 -1.33 7.35 9.09
CA ALA A 69 -0.16 6.62 9.59
C ALA A 69 -0.54 5.65 10.72
N VAL A 70 0.09 4.47 10.72
CA VAL A 70 -0.11 3.40 11.70
C VAL A 70 1.24 2.87 12.15
N ASN A 71 1.65 3.20 13.37
CA ASN A 71 2.95 2.80 13.92
C ASN A 71 2.79 1.81 15.07
N ASN A 72 3.54 0.71 15.05
CA ASN A 72 3.56 -0.29 16.12
C ASN A 72 2.15 -0.68 16.63
N SER A 73 1.18 -0.78 15.72
CA SER A 73 -0.26 -0.85 16.05
C SER A 73 -0.92 -2.07 15.42
N THR A 74 -2.02 -2.52 16.02
CA THR A 74 -2.88 -3.58 15.48
C THR A 74 -4.15 -3.00 14.88
N ILE A 75 -4.41 -3.29 13.61
CA ILE A 75 -5.64 -2.93 12.90
C ILE A 75 -6.36 -4.22 12.48
N SER A 76 -7.52 -4.48 13.07
CA SER A 76 -8.24 -5.74 12.91
C SER A 76 -9.71 -5.53 12.60
N GLY A 77 -10.26 -6.23 11.60
CA GLY A 77 -11.68 -6.15 11.24
C GLY A 77 -12.12 -4.74 10.79
N CYS A 78 -11.17 -3.87 10.44
CA CYS A 78 -11.44 -2.50 10.06
C CYS A 78 -11.58 -2.37 8.55
N TYR A 79 -12.35 -1.38 8.09
CA TYR A 79 -12.55 -1.20 6.66
C TYR A 79 -12.73 0.24 6.22
N HIS A 80 -12.40 0.48 4.96
CA HIS A 80 -12.71 1.71 4.26
C HIS A 80 -13.61 1.44 3.07
N SER A 81 -14.61 2.30 2.85
CA SER A 81 -15.53 2.11 1.73
C SER A 81 -15.98 3.42 1.10
N THR A 82 -16.16 3.40 -0.22
CA THR A 82 -16.78 4.47 -1.05
C THR A 82 -16.09 5.83 -1.13
N GLY A 83 -15.25 6.22 -0.16
CA GLY A 83 -14.51 7.48 -0.22
C GLY A 83 -13.26 7.36 -1.09
N ASN A 84 -13.08 8.27 -2.05
CA ASN A 84 -11.84 8.32 -2.82
C ASN A 84 -10.68 8.74 -1.92
N VAL A 85 -9.54 8.06 -2.04
CA VAL A 85 -8.30 8.41 -1.32
C VAL A 85 -7.27 8.85 -2.35
N GLN A 86 -6.79 10.09 -2.27
CA GLN A 86 -5.90 10.63 -3.30
C GLN A 86 -4.81 11.57 -2.79
N SER A 87 -3.70 11.62 -3.54
CA SER A 87 -2.69 12.68 -3.45
C SER A 87 -2.51 13.38 -4.81
N ASP A 88 -2.37 14.71 -4.80
CA ASP A 88 -2.53 15.50 -6.03
C ASP A 88 -1.25 15.70 -6.86
N LYS A 89 -0.06 15.92 -6.26
CA LYS A 89 1.10 16.47 -7.02
C LYS A 89 2.50 16.00 -6.58
N GLY A 90 2.64 15.04 -5.67
CA GLY A 90 3.95 14.68 -5.13
C GLY A 90 4.01 13.30 -4.48
N PRO A 91 5.21 12.90 -4.03
CA PRO A 91 5.43 11.58 -3.45
C PRO A 91 4.61 11.43 -2.17
N ALA A 92 3.72 10.45 -2.19
CA ALA A 92 2.89 10.11 -1.04
C ALA A 92 2.75 8.59 -0.92
N HIS A 93 2.47 8.13 0.29
CA HIS A 93 1.95 6.80 0.51
C HIS A 93 0.43 6.88 0.62
N VAL A 94 -0.24 6.31 -0.36
CA VAL A 94 -1.70 6.40 -0.50
C VAL A 94 -2.27 4.99 -0.41
N GLY A 95 -3.07 4.74 0.61
CA GLY A 95 -3.74 3.46 0.81
C GLY A 95 -5.25 3.62 0.93
N GLY A 96 -6.02 2.68 0.38
CA GLY A 96 -7.47 2.73 0.57
C GLY A 96 -7.87 2.65 2.05
N LEU A 97 -7.16 1.86 2.87
CA LEU A 97 -7.35 1.82 4.32
C LEU A 97 -6.26 2.62 5.04
N ILE A 98 -4.98 2.32 4.79
CA ILE A 98 -3.83 2.87 5.54
C ILE A 98 -2.82 3.47 4.58
N GLY A 99 -2.44 4.74 4.76
CA GLY A 99 -1.41 5.38 3.94
C GLY A 99 -0.04 4.74 4.16
N ASN A 100 0.46 4.81 5.39
CA ASN A 100 1.73 4.23 5.79
C ASN A 100 1.59 3.45 7.10
N ALA A 101 2.19 2.28 7.15
CA ALA A 101 2.20 1.40 8.31
C ALA A 101 3.63 0.95 8.60
N GLU A 102 4.16 1.29 9.77
CA GLU A 102 5.58 1.08 10.09
C GLU A 102 5.75 0.52 11.50
N SER A 103 6.54 -0.56 11.63
CA SER A 103 7.12 -0.90 12.92
C SER A 103 8.49 -0.26 13.05
N VAL A 104 8.61 0.64 14.03
CA VAL A 104 9.87 1.31 14.37
C VAL A 104 10.54 0.50 15.47
N VAL A 105 11.51 -0.33 15.08
CA VAL A 105 12.33 -1.11 16.01
C VAL A 105 13.41 -0.19 16.59
N GLY A 106 13.20 0.31 17.81
CA GLY A 106 14.21 1.11 18.52
C GLY A 106 13.68 1.86 19.74
N SER A 107 14.58 2.15 20.69
CA SER A 107 14.31 3.03 21.84
C SER A 107 14.41 4.49 21.42
N TYR A 108 13.32 5.25 21.47
CA TYR A 108 13.45 6.70 21.51
C TYR A 108 14.14 7.12 22.82
N ASP A 109 14.80 8.28 22.80
CA ASP A 109 15.55 8.91 23.91
C ASP A 109 14.71 9.19 25.18
N TYR A 110 13.42 8.80 25.18
CA TYR A 110 12.49 8.88 26.30
C TYR A 110 12.27 7.55 27.05
N GLY A 111 12.97 6.46 26.69
CA GLY A 111 12.97 5.20 27.45
C GLY A 111 11.78 4.28 27.19
N TYR A 112 11.14 4.38 26.01
CA TYR A 112 10.08 3.47 25.58
C TYR A 112 10.66 2.32 24.74
N SER A 113 10.31 1.08 25.08
CA SER A 113 10.56 -0.10 24.25
C SER A 113 9.30 -0.43 23.47
N TYR A 114 9.36 -0.38 22.14
CA TYR A 114 8.30 -0.92 21.28
C TYR A 114 8.61 -2.39 21.00
N SER A 115 7.72 -3.29 21.42
CA SER A 115 7.82 -4.73 21.15
C SER A 115 6.91 -5.20 20.01
N ASP A 116 6.13 -4.28 19.43
CA ASP A 116 4.96 -4.65 18.66
C ASP A 116 5.18 -4.34 17.18
N THR A 117 5.16 -5.39 16.36
CA THR A 117 5.10 -5.27 14.90
C THR A 117 3.75 -4.67 14.50
N VAL A 118 3.70 -4.05 13.32
CA VAL A 118 2.40 -3.64 12.76
C VAL A 118 1.66 -4.87 12.28
N LEU A 119 0.41 -5.04 12.73
CA LEU A 119 -0.46 -6.13 12.31
C LEU A 119 -1.74 -5.58 11.68
N ILE A 120 -1.96 -5.90 10.41
CA ILE A 120 -3.17 -5.56 9.68
C ILE A 120 -3.88 -6.86 9.31
N LYS A 121 -5.06 -7.09 9.90
CA LYS A 121 -5.74 -8.38 9.83
C LYS A 121 -7.21 -8.27 9.52
N ASN A 122 -7.71 -9.13 8.65
CA ASN A 122 -9.14 -9.23 8.34
C ASN A 122 -9.76 -7.88 7.93
N CYS A 123 -8.98 -7.04 7.28
CA CYS A 123 -9.37 -5.70 6.88
C CYS A 123 -9.69 -5.66 5.38
N TYR A 124 -10.47 -4.66 4.97
CA TYR A 124 -10.73 -4.46 3.55
C TYR A 124 -10.92 -3.02 3.12
N ALA A 125 -10.72 -2.78 1.82
CA ALA A 125 -10.97 -1.50 1.18
C ALA A 125 -11.75 -1.67 -0.13
N THR A 126 -12.57 -0.66 -0.43
CA THR A 126 -13.31 -0.52 -1.69
C THR A 126 -13.29 0.94 -2.14
N GLY A 127 -13.47 1.18 -3.44
CA GLY A 127 -13.50 2.53 -4.01
C GLY A 127 -12.33 2.78 -4.95
N GLU A 128 -11.82 4.01 -4.95
CA GLU A 128 -10.73 4.44 -5.83
C GLU A 128 -9.57 5.03 -5.00
N VAL A 129 -8.36 4.68 -5.39
CA VAL A 129 -7.13 5.20 -4.79
C VAL A 129 -6.24 5.77 -5.89
N THR A 130 -5.83 7.02 -5.76
CA THR A 130 -5.00 7.71 -6.76
C THR A 130 -3.76 8.32 -6.11
N GLY A 131 -2.57 7.93 -6.55
CA GLY A 131 -1.33 8.58 -6.16
C GLY A 131 -0.94 9.72 -7.11
N GLY A 132 -0.24 10.70 -6.55
CA GLY A 132 0.51 11.71 -7.31
C GLY A 132 1.84 11.16 -7.82
N ALA A 133 2.63 12.01 -8.48
CA ALA A 133 3.94 11.64 -9.01
C ALA A 133 4.83 10.96 -7.96
N ALA A 134 5.54 9.89 -8.35
CA ALA A 134 6.48 9.15 -7.50
C ALA A 134 5.85 8.63 -6.19
N SER A 135 4.59 8.22 -6.24
CA SER A 135 3.86 7.74 -5.06
C SER A 135 3.96 6.22 -4.89
N VAL A 136 3.81 5.80 -3.64
CA VAL A 136 3.53 4.42 -3.27
C VAL A 136 2.03 4.30 -3.07
N VAL A 137 1.38 3.47 -3.86
CA VAL A 137 -0.09 3.39 -3.92
C VAL A 137 -0.54 1.95 -3.73
N GLY A 138 -1.39 1.73 -2.73
CA GLY A 138 -1.99 0.44 -2.45
C GLY A 138 -3.51 0.53 -2.31
N GLY A 139 -4.23 -0.48 -2.80
CA GLY A 139 -5.68 -0.50 -2.59
C GLY A 139 -6.09 -0.65 -1.12
N LEU A 140 -5.27 -1.29 -0.28
CA LEU A 140 -5.46 -1.37 1.16
C LEU A 140 -4.41 -0.56 1.92
N VAL A 141 -3.12 -0.81 1.67
CA VAL A 141 -1.99 -0.20 2.38
C VAL A 141 -1.05 0.42 1.37
N GLY A 142 -0.74 1.71 1.48
CA GLY A 142 0.26 2.34 0.63
C GLY A 142 1.63 1.70 0.85
N SER A 143 2.23 1.99 2.00
CA SER A 143 3.54 1.46 2.39
C SER A 143 3.46 0.68 3.70
N LEU A 144 4.13 -0.47 3.74
CA LEU A 144 4.28 -1.33 4.90
C LEU A 144 5.77 -1.58 5.19
N THR A 145 6.20 -1.31 6.41
CA THR A 145 7.56 -1.55 6.86
C THR A 145 7.52 -2.36 8.15
N ASN A 146 8.19 -3.52 8.17
CA ASN A 146 8.29 -4.41 9.35
C ASN A 146 6.92 -4.78 9.94
N GLY A 147 6.04 -5.40 9.13
CA GLY A 147 4.69 -5.75 9.59
C GLY A 147 4.04 -6.87 8.79
N PHE A 148 2.82 -7.24 9.21
CA PHE A 148 2.08 -8.35 8.62
C PHE A 148 0.74 -7.88 8.08
N VAL A 149 0.39 -8.36 6.88
CA VAL A 149 -0.95 -8.19 6.29
C VAL A 149 -1.53 -9.57 6.06
N THR A 150 -2.60 -9.90 6.78
CA THR A 150 -3.17 -11.25 6.78
C THR A 150 -4.69 -11.27 6.64
N GLY A 151 -5.22 -12.14 5.78
CA GLY A 151 -6.66 -12.28 5.60
C GLY A 151 -7.36 -11.01 5.09
N CYS A 152 -6.63 -10.14 4.39
CA CYS A 152 -7.12 -8.85 3.95
C CYS A 152 -7.47 -8.84 2.46
N HIS A 153 -8.33 -7.92 2.04
CA HIS A 153 -8.66 -7.80 0.62
C HIS A 153 -8.98 -6.38 0.15
N ALA A 154 -8.77 -6.13 -1.14
CA ALA A 154 -9.08 -4.85 -1.76
C ALA A 154 -9.81 -5.04 -3.10
N SER A 155 -11.00 -4.43 -3.21
CA SER A 155 -11.72 -4.26 -4.47
C SER A 155 -11.67 -2.79 -4.87
N VAL A 156 -10.45 -2.33 -5.17
CA VAL A 156 -10.13 -0.90 -5.33
C VAL A 156 -9.51 -0.67 -6.71
N ARG A 157 -10.02 0.32 -7.44
CA ARG A 157 -9.32 0.82 -8.63
C ARG A 157 -8.13 1.65 -8.16
N VAL A 158 -6.92 1.21 -8.48
CA VAL A 158 -5.69 1.87 -8.07
C VAL A 158 -5.04 2.54 -9.27
N THR A 159 -4.75 3.84 -9.15
CA THR A 159 -4.05 4.63 -10.18
C THR A 159 -2.79 5.23 -9.58
N GLY A 160 -1.63 4.85 -10.10
CA GLY A 160 -0.34 5.49 -9.81
C GLY A 160 -0.22 6.84 -10.52
N GLY A 161 0.61 7.73 -9.98
CA GLY A 161 0.82 9.06 -10.55
C GLY A 161 2.05 9.14 -11.43
N ASP A 162 1.94 9.93 -12.49
CA ASP A 162 2.98 10.10 -13.50
C ASP A 162 4.16 10.96 -12.98
N THR A 163 5.38 10.47 -13.13
CA THR A 163 6.62 11.22 -12.81
C THR A 163 7.07 12.14 -13.95
N ASN A 164 6.40 12.07 -15.12
CA ASN A 164 6.60 12.89 -16.32
C ASN A 164 8.06 12.99 -16.84
N THR A 165 8.97 12.15 -16.36
CA THR A 165 10.39 12.22 -16.74
C THR A 165 10.96 10.83 -16.98
N GLU A 166 11.13 10.48 -18.25
CA GLU A 166 11.89 9.29 -18.62
C GLU A 166 13.35 9.43 -18.14
N GLY A 167 13.90 8.39 -17.50
CA GLY A 167 15.29 8.37 -17.03
C GLY A 167 15.55 9.02 -15.67
N THR A 168 14.53 9.28 -14.85
CA THR A 168 14.71 9.51 -13.40
C THR A 168 14.55 8.20 -12.62
N ASP A 169 15.23 8.09 -11.48
CA ASP A 169 15.13 6.96 -10.55
C ASP A 169 13.84 7.02 -9.69
N ASP A 170 12.90 7.90 -10.04
CA ASP A 170 11.65 8.10 -9.31
C ASP A 170 10.67 6.97 -9.62
N ALA A 171 10.82 5.86 -8.90
CA ALA A 171 9.97 4.69 -9.08
C ALA A 171 8.66 4.81 -8.30
N SER A 172 7.52 4.59 -8.99
CA SER A 172 6.23 4.41 -8.30
C SER A 172 5.98 2.94 -8.02
N PHE A 173 5.42 2.65 -6.85
CA PHE A 173 5.06 1.28 -6.45
C PHE A 173 3.55 1.20 -6.35
N VAL A 174 2.92 0.40 -7.22
CA VAL A 174 1.47 0.39 -7.39
C VAL A 174 0.95 -1.03 -7.22
N GLY A 175 0.18 -1.27 -6.16
CA GLY A 175 -0.38 -2.58 -5.85
C GLY A 175 -1.89 -2.53 -5.61
N GLY A 176 -2.62 -3.55 -6.07
CA GLY A 176 -4.05 -3.64 -5.81
C GLY A 176 -4.41 -3.79 -4.33
N LEU A 177 -3.50 -4.29 -3.49
CA LEU A 177 -3.62 -4.40 -2.04
C LEU A 177 -2.53 -3.59 -1.32
N VAL A 178 -1.25 -3.84 -1.61
CA VAL A 178 -0.11 -3.17 -0.96
C VAL A 178 0.80 -2.53 -2.00
N GLY A 179 1.09 -1.24 -1.88
CA GLY A 179 2.02 -0.58 -2.81
C GLY A 179 3.45 -1.09 -2.65
N TYR A 180 4.00 -0.90 -1.45
CA TYR A 180 5.37 -1.28 -1.13
C TYR A 180 5.45 -1.93 0.25
N ALA A 181 6.06 -3.11 0.33
CA ALA A 181 6.21 -3.86 1.57
C ALA A 181 7.68 -4.27 1.74
N VAL A 182 8.34 -3.80 2.81
CA VAL A 182 9.77 -4.12 3.07
C VAL A 182 10.08 -4.44 4.52
N THR A 183 11.10 -5.26 4.73
CA THR A 183 11.79 -5.37 6.02
C THR A 183 13.04 -4.49 6.01
N THR A 184 13.38 -3.92 7.16
CA THR A 184 14.64 -3.19 7.37
C THR A 184 15.59 -3.93 8.30
N ASP A 185 15.23 -5.12 8.78
CA ASP A 185 16.09 -5.93 9.63
C ASP A 185 17.17 -6.61 8.79
N SER A 186 18.42 -6.46 9.23
CA SER A 186 19.57 -7.14 8.63
C SER A 186 19.77 -8.57 9.13
N ASP A 187 18.91 -9.02 10.05
CA ASP A 187 19.11 -10.23 10.84
C ASP A 187 18.55 -11.49 10.17
N GLY A 188 17.94 -11.35 8.99
CA GLY A 188 17.56 -12.46 8.12
C GLY A 188 16.37 -13.27 8.62
N ASN A 189 15.54 -12.71 9.50
CA ASN A 189 14.22 -13.28 9.77
C ASN A 189 13.20 -12.72 8.76
N PRO A 190 12.28 -13.54 8.24
CA PRO A 190 11.19 -13.04 7.40
C PRO A 190 10.15 -12.34 8.28
N ASP A 191 10.43 -11.09 8.66
CA ASP A 191 9.56 -10.31 9.56
C ASP A 191 8.41 -9.58 8.83
N LEU A 192 8.31 -9.73 7.50
CA LEU A 192 7.24 -9.14 6.69
C LEU A 192 6.64 -10.19 5.76
N VAL A 193 5.34 -10.43 5.94
CA VAL A 193 4.62 -11.37 5.09
C VAL A 193 3.23 -10.82 4.74
N VAL A 194 2.91 -10.86 3.45
CA VAL A 194 1.54 -10.73 2.96
C VAL A 194 0.99 -12.15 2.78
N THR A 195 -0.03 -12.53 3.56
CA THR A 195 -0.55 -13.91 3.61
C THR A 195 -2.06 -13.95 3.50
N ASP A 196 -2.61 -14.92 2.77
CA ASP A 196 -4.05 -15.14 2.66
C ASP A 196 -4.81 -13.88 2.20
N CYS A 197 -4.20 -13.11 1.29
CA CYS A 197 -4.75 -11.83 0.84
C CYS A 197 -5.11 -11.83 -0.63
N TYR A 198 -6.04 -10.95 -1.02
CA TYR A 198 -6.42 -10.84 -2.42
C TYR A 198 -6.84 -9.46 -2.89
N ALA A 199 -6.68 -9.21 -4.19
CA ALA A 199 -7.15 -7.99 -4.85
C ALA A 199 -7.88 -8.28 -6.15
N THR A 200 -8.90 -7.48 -6.43
CA THR A 200 -9.79 -7.68 -7.58
C THR A 200 -9.94 -6.44 -8.46
N GLY A 201 -9.52 -5.27 -7.96
CA GLY A 201 -9.63 -4.02 -8.71
C GLY A 201 -8.52 -3.84 -9.74
N GLU A 202 -8.80 -3.01 -10.74
CA GLU A 202 -7.82 -2.67 -11.78
C GLU A 202 -6.68 -1.82 -11.19
N VAL A 203 -5.45 -2.14 -11.61
CA VAL A 203 -4.23 -1.45 -11.22
C VAL A 203 -3.60 -0.80 -12.43
N LEU A 204 -3.49 0.53 -12.39
CA LEU A 204 -2.92 1.35 -13.45
C LEU A 204 -1.68 2.06 -12.93
N GLY A 205 -0.50 1.64 -13.37
CA GLY A 205 0.72 2.41 -13.21
C GLY A 205 1.14 3.13 -14.48
N THR A 206 2.13 3.99 -14.31
CA THR A 206 2.69 4.83 -15.37
C THR A 206 4.07 4.29 -15.77
N ILE A 207 4.99 5.17 -16.19
CA ILE A 207 6.37 4.81 -16.49
C ILE A 207 7.19 4.54 -15.20
N ASN A 208 8.32 3.86 -15.34
CA ASN A 208 9.30 3.56 -14.29
C ASN A 208 8.68 3.04 -12.99
N SER A 209 7.77 2.07 -13.08
CA SER A 209 6.94 1.65 -11.94
C SER A 209 7.04 0.15 -11.68
N CYS A 210 6.89 -0.24 -10.42
CA CYS A 210 6.62 -1.63 -10.04
C CYS A 210 5.11 -1.79 -9.85
N ILE A 211 4.45 -2.49 -10.77
CA ILE A 211 3.00 -2.68 -10.78
C ILE A 211 2.64 -4.14 -10.58
N GLY A 212 1.84 -4.43 -9.55
CA GLY A 212 1.23 -5.75 -9.40
C GLY A 212 -0.25 -5.68 -9.09
N GLY A 213 -1.00 -6.67 -9.60
CA GLY A 213 -2.43 -6.78 -9.31
C GLY A 213 -2.73 -6.93 -7.82
N LEU A 214 -1.78 -7.45 -7.02
CA LEU A 214 -1.85 -7.48 -5.55
C LEU A 214 -0.83 -6.55 -4.90
N VAL A 215 0.45 -6.66 -5.26
CA VAL A 215 1.52 -5.86 -4.64
C VAL A 215 2.42 -5.18 -5.66
N GLY A 216 2.81 -3.93 -5.42
CA GLY A 216 3.82 -3.28 -6.26
C GLY A 216 5.18 -3.94 -6.07
N CYS A 217 5.68 -3.95 -4.83
CA CYS A 217 6.87 -4.69 -4.44
C CYS A 217 6.75 -5.24 -3.02
N ALA A 218 7.21 -6.48 -2.79
CA ALA A 218 7.18 -7.12 -1.48
C ALA A 218 8.29 -8.20 -1.34
N SER A 219 8.72 -8.52 -0.12
CA SER A 219 9.62 -9.66 0.09
C SER A 219 8.90 -10.99 -0.18
N ASP A 220 7.90 -11.32 0.64
CA ASP A 220 7.23 -12.63 0.62
C ASP A 220 5.72 -12.50 0.44
N LEU A 221 5.18 -13.30 -0.48
CA LEU A 221 3.74 -13.53 -0.65
C LEU A 221 3.42 -15.01 -0.48
N ILE A 222 2.44 -15.30 0.37
CA ILE A 222 2.01 -16.66 0.68
C ILE A 222 0.49 -16.76 0.53
N ASP A 223 0.01 -17.73 -0.26
CA ASP A 223 -1.42 -18.02 -0.43
C ASP A 223 -2.25 -16.80 -0.86
N CYS A 224 -1.66 -15.98 -1.73
CA CYS A 224 -2.20 -14.71 -2.17
C CYS A 224 -2.67 -14.73 -3.63
N HIS A 225 -3.66 -13.91 -4.00
CA HIS A 225 -4.10 -13.86 -5.39
C HIS A 225 -4.63 -12.53 -5.90
N ALA A 226 -4.55 -12.34 -7.22
CA ALA A 226 -5.06 -11.17 -7.91
C ALA A 226 -5.91 -11.54 -9.12
N THR A 227 -7.02 -10.83 -9.30
CA THR A 227 -7.93 -11.01 -10.46
C THR A 227 -8.15 -9.75 -11.28
N GLY A 228 -7.76 -8.58 -10.74
CA GLY A 228 -7.79 -7.33 -11.49
C GLY A 228 -6.67 -7.23 -12.51
N SER A 229 -6.90 -6.49 -13.59
CA SER A 229 -5.86 -6.23 -14.60
C SER A 229 -4.77 -5.31 -14.06
N ALA A 230 -3.55 -5.52 -14.52
CA ALA A 230 -2.39 -4.69 -14.22
C ALA A 230 -1.85 -4.05 -15.51
N THR A 231 -1.78 -2.72 -15.53
CA THR A 231 -1.25 -1.97 -16.68
C THR A 231 -0.04 -1.14 -16.25
N GLY A 232 1.05 -1.20 -17.01
CA GLY A 232 2.26 -0.40 -16.78
C GLY A 232 2.79 0.31 -18.03
N GLY A 233 3.78 1.17 -17.85
CA GLY A 233 4.42 1.95 -18.91
C GLY A 233 5.84 1.50 -19.24
N TYR A 234 6.61 2.41 -19.86
CA TYR A 234 8.03 2.25 -20.13
C TYR A 234 8.81 2.05 -18.84
N GLY A 235 9.91 1.27 -18.84
CA GLY A 235 10.77 1.12 -17.66
C GLY A 235 10.15 0.39 -16.47
N SER A 236 9.04 -0.35 -16.67
CA SER A 236 8.23 -0.88 -15.57
C SER A 236 8.34 -2.40 -15.41
N ASP A 237 8.22 -2.86 -14.17
CA ASP A 237 8.03 -4.26 -13.82
C ASP A 237 6.54 -4.48 -13.56
N VAL A 238 5.89 -5.29 -14.40
CA VAL A 238 4.44 -5.46 -14.39
C VAL A 238 4.10 -6.94 -14.23
N GLY A 239 3.45 -7.27 -13.12
CA GLY A 239 2.96 -8.61 -12.84
C GLY A 239 1.46 -8.67 -12.59
N GLY A 240 0.84 -9.80 -12.92
CA GLY A 240 -0.56 -10.03 -12.57
C GLY A 240 -0.80 -10.11 -11.06
N LEU A 241 0.18 -10.61 -10.30
CA LEU A 241 0.18 -10.61 -8.83
C LEU A 241 1.13 -9.55 -8.25
N ALA A 242 2.39 -9.55 -8.68
CA ALA A 242 3.44 -8.71 -8.08
C ALA A 242 4.27 -7.98 -9.14
N GLY A 243 4.52 -6.67 -8.99
CA GLY A 243 5.50 -5.99 -9.84
C GLY A 243 6.88 -6.60 -9.64
N SER A 244 7.33 -6.62 -8.38
CA SER A 244 8.53 -7.33 -7.93
C SER A 244 8.26 -8.09 -6.64
N ALA A 245 8.83 -9.29 -6.49
CA ALA A 245 8.82 -10.02 -5.23
C ALA A 245 10.09 -10.84 -5.01
N CYS A 246 10.46 -11.17 -3.77
CA CYS A 246 11.52 -12.17 -3.55
C CYS A 246 10.93 -13.58 -3.68
N ASN A 247 9.92 -13.92 -2.87
CA ASN A 247 9.35 -15.27 -2.84
C ASN A 247 7.84 -15.26 -3.03
N LEU A 248 7.36 -16.13 -3.92
CA LEU A 248 5.94 -16.42 -4.13
C LEU A 248 5.67 -17.88 -3.79
N THR A 249 4.75 -18.13 -2.86
CA THR A 249 4.33 -19.48 -2.47
C THR A 249 2.82 -19.61 -2.49
N GLY A 250 2.28 -20.58 -3.23
CA GLY A 250 0.82 -20.85 -3.24
C GLY A 250 -0.02 -19.74 -3.89
N CYS A 251 0.59 -18.85 -4.67
CA CYS A 251 -0.07 -17.65 -5.19
C CYS A 251 -0.61 -17.82 -6.63
N TYR A 252 -1.59 -16.99 -7.02
CA TYR A 252 -2.06 -16.99 -8.41
C TYR A 252 -2.57 -15.65 -8.94
N ALA A 253 -2.55 -15.49 -10.27
CA ALA A 253 -3.07 -14.32 -10.96
C ALA A 253 -3.93 -14.70 -12.18
N ILE A 254 -5.04 -13.98 -12.38
CA ILE A 254 -5.98 -14.21 -13.50
C ILE A 254 -6.17 -12.94 -14.35
N GLY A 255 -5.78 -11.78 -13.82
CA GLY A 255 -5.96 -10.50 -14.48
C GLY A 255 -5.08 -10.33 -15.71
N ASN A 256 -5.57 -9.59 -16.70
CA ASN A 256 -4.78 -9.21 -17.86
C ASN A 256 -3.59 -8.35 -17.44
N VAL A 257 -2.41 -8.63 -18.00
CA VAL A 257 -1.20 -7.84 -17.80
C VAL A 257 -0.86 -7.12 -19.11
N VAL A 258 -0.81 -5.79 -19.05
CA VAL A 258 -0.68 -4.93 -20.24
C VAL A 258 0.47 -3.94 -20.05
N SER A 259 1.29 -3.72 -21.09
CA SER A 259 2.15 -2.55 -21.17
C SER A 259 1.64 -1.58 -22.23
N THR A 260 1.69 -0.30 -21.92
CA THR A 260 1.39 0.80 -22.85
C THR A 260 2.61 1.24 -23.66
N SER A 261 3.81 0.70 -23.36
CA SER A 261 5.06 1.06 -24.03
C SER A 261 5.48 0.02 -25.07
N THR A 262 6.12 0.50 -26.14
CA THR A 262 6.71 -0.32 -27.21
C THR A 262 8.24 -0.38 -27.15
N GLY A 263 8.86 0.14 -26.08
CA GLY A 263 10.31 0.23 -25.91
C GLY A 263 10.96 -0.95 -25.16
N SER A 264 12.28 -1.05 -25.23
CA SER A 264 13.08 -1.95 -24.37
C SER A 264 12.98 -1.50 -22.90
N TYR A 265 13.16 -2.39 -21.92
CA TYR A 265 13.08 -2.17 -20.45
C TYR A 265 11.70 -2.31 -19.78
N VAL A 266 10.83 -3.20 -20.27
CA VAL A 266 9.61 -3.59 -19.51
C VAL A 266 9.67 -5.08 -19.22
N HIS A 267 9.54 -5.48 -17.94
CA HIS A 267 9.41 -6.88 -17.55
C HIS A 267 7.93 -7.20 -17.31
N LEU A 268 7.31 -7.93 -18.23
CA LEU A 268 5.90 -8.30 -18.18
C LEU A 268 5.76 -9.79 -17.86
N GLY A 269 5.13 -10.13 -16.75
CA GLY A 269 4.84 -11.51 -16.41
C GLY A 269 3.40 -11.70 -15.94
N GLY A 270 2.78 -12.82 -16.35
CA GLY A 270 1.41 -13.14 -15.92
C GLY A 270 1.27 -13.26 -14.40
N LEU A 271 2.33 -13.71 -13.71
CA LEU A 271 2.38 -13.76 -12.24
C LEU A 271 3.17 -12.59 -11.66
N ALA A 272 4.43 -12.41 -12.07
CA ALA A 272 5.29 -11.34 -11.55
C ALA A 272 6.15 -10.70 -12.64
N GLY A 273 6.45 -9.41 -12.51
CA GLY A 273 7.42 -8.72 -13.38
C GLY A 273 8.86 -9.17 -13.08
N TYR A 274 9.21 -9.20 -11.80
CA TYR A 274 10.48 -9.70 -11.27
C TYR A 274 10.25 -10.60 -10.06
N VAL A 275 10.93 -11.76 -10.00
CA VAL A 275 10.85 -12.67 -8.85
C VAL A 275 12.09 -13.55 -8.67
N ASP A 276 12.52 -13.79 -7.43
CA ASP A 276 13.64 -14.71 -7.13
C ASP A 276 13.19 -16.17 -7.07
N ASN A 277 12.15 -16.48 -6.29
CA ASN A 277 11.65 -17.85 -6.10
C ASN A 277 10.12 -17.96 -6.28
N VAL A 278 9.70 -19.01 -6.98
CA VAL A 278 8.27 -19.32 -7.23
C VAL A 278 7.99 -20.77 -6.88
N THR A 279 7.06 -21.00 -5.96
CA THR A 279 6.65 -22.34 -5.50
C THR A 279 5.14 -22.48 -5.53
N ASN A 280 4.62 -23.52 -6.20
CA ASN A 280 3.18 -23.83 -6.25
C ASN A 280 2.29 -22.66 -6.71
N CYS A 281 2.75 -21.86 -7.67
CA CYS A 281 2.01 -20.71 -8.19
C CYS A 281 1.54 -20.94 -9.64
N TYR A 282 0.51 -20.21 -10.07
CA TYR A 282 0.06 -20.23 -11.47
C TYR A 282 -0.50 -18.87 -11.92
N ALA A 283 -0.49 -18.61 -13.22
CA ALA A 283 -1.19 -17.48 -13.83
C ALA A 283 -1.92 -17.93 -15.10
N THR A 284 -3.09 -17.35 -15.37
CA THR A 284 -3.95 -17.72 -16.52
C THR A 284 -4.56 -16.52 -17.20
#